data_AF-A0A843AMY7-F1
#
_entry.id   AF-A0A843AMY7-F1
#
_cell.length_a   1.000
_cell.length_b   1.000
_cell.length_c   1.000
_cell.angle_alpha   90.00
_cell.angle_beta   90.00
_cell.angle_gamma   90.00
#
_symmetry.space_group_name_H-M   'P 1'
#
loop_
_entity.id
_entity.type
_entity.pdbx_description
1 polymer ?
#
loop_
_entity_poly.entity_id
_entity_poly.type
_entity_poly.pdbx_seq_one_letter_code
_entity_poly.pdbx_strand_id
1 'polypeptide(L)'
;MPIITDIGSTAVVFTISTILLIVGILKKNIKLRRLAIIGLIAFIITATIIFTLKVSVEEPRPFIVLKYVNLLIMENDPYSFPSGHSGNIFALATAFGLNWTLKIRGKQFKLAWILYPIAL
;
A
#
# COMPACT_ATOMS: atom_id res chain seq x y z
N MET A 1 9.59 7.11 -11.24
CA MET A 1 10.87 6.49 -10.81
C MET A 1 10.61 5.02 -10.52
N PRO A 2 11.17 4.08 -11.29
CA PRO A 2 10.83 2.64 -11.21
C PRO A 2 10.89 2.09 -9.79
N ILE A 3 12.02 2.33 -9.11
CA ILE A 3 12.27 1.83 -7.75
C ILE A 3 11.23 2.30 -6.73
N ILE A 4 10.77 3.56 -6.83
CA ILE A 4 9.81 4.13 -5.87
C ILE A 4 8.41 3.58 -6.13
N THR A 5 8.04 3.37 -7.40
CA THR A 5 6.70 2.86 -7.72
C THR A 5 6.52 1.43 -7.24
N ASP A 6 7.55 0.59 -7.38
CA ASP A 6 7.48 -0.84 -7.10
C ASP A 6 7.16 -1.13 -5.63
N ILE A 7 7.45 -0.18 -4.72
CA ILE A 7 7.10 -0.27 -3.29
C ILE A 7 5.59 -0.43 -3.09
N GLY A 8 4.78 0.23 -3.92
CA GLY A 8 3.32 0.13 -3.86
C GLY A 8 2.76 -1.08 -4.60
N SER A 9 3.59 -1.91 -5.23
CA SER A 9 3.11 -3.06 -5.99
C SER A 9 2.41 -4.05 -5.06
N THR A 10 1.40 -4.73 -5.62
CA THR A 10 0.67 -5.79 -4.92
C THR A 10 1.63 -6.83 -4.33
N ALA A 11 2.66 -7.22 -5.09
CA ALA A 11 3.65 -8.20 -4.65
C ALA A 11 4.42 -7.71 -3.42
N VAL A 12 4.90 -6.47 -3.42
CA VAL A 12 5.67 -5.91 -2.31
C VAL A 12 4.80 -5.74 -1.07
N VAL A 13 3.61 -5.14 -1.19
CA VAL A 13 2.69 -4.91 -0.05
C VAL A 13 2.27 -6.23 0.60
N PHE A 14 1.96 -7.24 -0.21
CA PHE A 14 1.62 -8.58 0.28
C PHE A 14 2.81 -9.26 0.96
N THR A 15 4.01 -9.17 0.35
CA THR A 15 5.25 -9.75 0.90
C THR A 15 5.60 -9.13 2.24
N ILE A 16 5.59 -7.80 2.36
CA ILE A 16 5.86 -7.08 3.61
C ILE A 16 4.90 -7.54 4.72
N SER A 17 3.60 -7.57 4.42
CA SER A 17 2.57 -7.94 5.39
C SER A 17 2.71 -9.39 5.86
N THR A 18 3.05 -10.30 4.93
CA THR A 18 3.26 -11.72 5.22
C THR A 18 4.52 -11.95 6.05
N ILE A 19 5.63 -11.30 5.70
CA ILE A 19 6.87 -11.38 6.49
C ILE A 19 6.64 -10.89 7.92
N LEU A 20 5.94 -9.76 8.08
CA LEU A 20 5.61 -9.23 9.41
C LEU A 20 4.74 -10.20 10.21
N LEU A 21 3.80 -10.89 9.56
CA LEU A 21 2.98 -11.92 10.20
C LEU A 21 3.84 -13.10 10.67
N ILE A 22 4.72 -13.62 9.81
CA ILE A 22 5.63 -14.72 10.13
C ILE A 22 6.54 -14.34 11.31
N VAL A 23 7.17 -13.17 11.25
CA VAL A 23 8.02 -12.67 12.35
C VAL A 23 7.23 -12.49 13.64
N GLY A 24 5.99 -11.99 13.55
CA GLY A 24 5.09 -11.89 14.69
C GLY A 24 4.75 -13.26 15.29
N ILE A 25 4.60 -14.29 14.45
CA ILE A 25 4.38 -15.67 14.87
C ILE A 25 5.61 -16.21 15.59
N LEU A 26 6.78 -16.18 14.96
CA LEU A 26 8.03 -16.71 15.50
C LEU A 26 8.43 -16.03 16.83
N LYS A 27 8.29 -14.70 16.92
CA LYS A 27 8.64 -13.94 18.13
C LYS A 27 7.55 -13.95 19.22
N LYS A 28 6.43 -14.67 19.02
CA LYS A 28 5.24 -14.65 19.89
C LYS A 28 4.77 -13.22 20.24
N ASN A 29 4.99 -12.27 19.32
CA ASN A 29 4.67 -10.87 19.56
C ASN A 29 3.26 -10.56 19.06
N ILE A 30 2.29 -10.54 19.98
CA ILE A 30 0.87 -10.32 19.67
C ILE A 30 0.61 -8.97 18.98
N LYS A 31 1.38 -7.93 19.32
CA LYS A 31 1.22 -6.60 18.70
C LYS A 31 1.62 -6.62 17.23
N LEU A 32 2.73 -7.30 16.92
CA LEU A 32 3.21 -7.42 15.55
C LEU A 32 2.27 -8.29 14.69
N ARG A 33 1.76 -9.40 15.25
CA ARG A 33 0.74 -10.22 14.58
C ARG A 33 -0.51 -9.42 14.25
N ARG A 34 -1.03 -8.66 15.23
CA ARG A 34 -2.21 -7.81 15.04
C ARG A 34 -1.96 -6.75 13.95
N LEU A 35 -0.79 -6.11 13.96
CA LEU A 35 -0.41 -5.14 12.92
C LEU A 35 -0.44 -5.76 11.53
N ALA A 36 0.19 -6.92 11.36
CA ALA A 36 0.27 -7.61 10.09
C ALA A 36 -1.13 -8.05 9.57
N ILE A 37 -1.98 -8.56 10.46
CA ILE A 37 -3.36 -8.94 10.12
C ILE A 37 -4.17 -7.72 9.67
N ILE A 38 -4.07 -6.59 10.40
CA ILE A 38 -4.77 -5.36 10.01
C ILE A 38 -4.26 -4.86 8.65
N GLY A 39 -2.96 -4.93 8.39
CA GLY A 39 -2.37 -4.58 7.09
C GLY A 39 -2.90 -5.45 5.95
N LEU A 40 -2.97 -6.77 6.14
CA LEU A 40 -3.53 -7.69 5.15
C LEU A 40 -5.00 -7.42 4.87
N ILE A 41 -5.80 -7.21 5.92
CA ILE A 41 -7.24 -6.90 5.76
C ILE A 41 -7.41 -5.58 5.00
N ALA A 42 -6.66 -4.53 5.36
CA ALA A 42 -6.70 -3.25 4.67
C ALA A 42 -6.29 -3.37 3.20
N PHE A 43 -5.25 -4.15 2.91
CA PHE A 43 -4.82 -4.44 1.55
C PHE A 43 -5.89 -5.17 0.74
N ILE A 44 -6.49 -6.25 1.28
CA ILE A 44 -7.52 -7.03 0.60
C ILE A 44 -8.73 -6.14 0.26
N ILE A 45 -9.25 -5.40 1.24
CA ILE A 45 -10.39 -4.50 1.04
C ILE A 45 -10.07 -3.48 -0.07
N THR A 46 -8.88 -2.88 -0.02
CA THR A 46 -8.47 -1.86 -0.99
C THR A 46 -8.29 -2.45 -2.38
N ALA A 47 -7.65 -3.62 -2.50
CA ALA A 47 -7.47 -4.31 -3.77
C ALA A 47 -8.82 -4.69 -4.40
N THR A 48 -9.78 -5.16 -3.59
CA THR A 48 -11.14 -5.44 -4.06
C THR A 48 -11.82 -4.17 -4.58
N ILE A 49 -11.79 -3.06 -3.82
CA ILE A 49 -12.37 -1.78 -4.24
C ILE A 49 -11.73 -1.30 -5.56
N ILE A 50 -10.41 -1.35 -5.67
CA ILE A 50 -9.68 -0.92 -6.88
C ILE A 50 -10.08 -1.78 -8.08
N PHE A 51 -10.14 -3.10 -7.92
CA PHE A 51 -10.55 -4.01 -8.99
C PHE A 51 -11.98 -3.72 -9.44
N THR A 52 -12.92 -3.58 -8.50
CA THR A 52 -14.32 -3.26 -8.81
C THR A 52 -14.42 -1.93 -9.55
N LEU A 53 -13.71 -0.89 -9.10
CA LEU A 53 -13.73 0.42 -9.76
C LEU A 53 -13.08 0.38 -11.14
N LYS A 54 -11.98 -0.35 -11.34
CA LYS A 54 -11.34 -0.49 -12.65
C LYS A 54 -12.28 -1.07 -13.70
N VAL A 55 -12.97 -2.16 -13.36
CA VAL A 55 -13.92 -2.81 -14.27
C VAL A 55 -15.21 -2.00 -14.42
N SER A 56 -15.55 -1.13 -13.47
CA SER A 56 -16.76 -0.29 -13.55
C SER A 56 -16.56 0.99 -14.36
N VAL A 57 -15.37 1.61 -14.26
CA VAL A 57 -15.07 2.90 -14.90
C VAL A 57 -14.40 2.70 -16.25
N GLU A 58 -13.59 1.64 -16.39
CA GLU A 58 -12.91 1.26 -17.63
C GLU A 58 -12.09 2.39 -18.29
N GLU A 59 -11.55 3.31 -17.47
CA GLU A 59 -10.79 4.46 -17.99
C GLU A 59 -9.52 3.98 -18.71
N PRO A 60 -9.35 4.25 -20.02
CA PRO A 60 -8.21 3.76 -20.79
C PRO A 60 -6.93 4.50 -20.42
N ARG A 61 -5.81 3.77 -20.31
CA ARG A 61 -4.51 4.37 -19.99
C ARG A 61 -4.02 5.33 -21.09
N PRO A 62 -3.25 6.38 -20.72
CA PRO A 62 -2.73 7.36 -21.68
C PRO A 62 -1.97 6.77 -22.87
N PHE A 63 -1.19 5.71 -22.66
CA PHE A 63 -0.41 5.08 -23.74
C PHE A 63 -1.26 4.32 -24.76
N ILE A 64 -2.54 4.07 -24.48
CA ILE A 64 -3.49 3.44 -25.40
C ILE A 64 -4.08 4.48 -26.35
N VAL A 65 -4.39 5.68 -25.82
CA VAL A 65 -5.15 6.71 -26.54
C VAL A 65 -4.28 7.82 -27.13
N LEU A 66 -3.09 8.08 -26.56
CA LEU A 66 -2.17 9.12 -27.02
C LEU A 66 -1.04 8.52 -27.86
N LYS A 67 -0.74 9.17 -28.98
CA LYS A 67 0.44 8.85 -29.80
C LYS A 67 1.71 9.38 -29.13
N TYR A 68 2.82 8.68 -29.35
CA TYR A 68 4.16 9.09 -28.89
C TYR A 68 4.36 9.12 -27.36
N VAL A 69 3.63 8.29 -26.61
CA VAL A 69 3.88 8.09 -25.18
C VAL A 69 5.02 7.08 -24.98
N ASN A 70 6.11 7.54 -24.37
CA ASN A 70 7.22 6.66 -23.96
C ASN A 70 7.01 6.20 -22.51
N LEU A 71 6.86 4.90 -22.31
CA LEU A 71 6.66 4.33 -20.98
C LEU A 71 8.00 4.18 -20.25
N LEU A 72 8.09 4.75 -19.05
CA LEU A 72 9.22 4.52 -18.14
C LEU A 72 9.17 3.14 -17.47
N ILE A 73 7.96 2.58 -17.36
CA ILE A 73 7.67 1.29 -16.73
C ILE A 73 6.59 0.64 -17.57
N MET A 74 6.80 -0.62 -17.96
CA MET A 74 5.79 -1.38 -18.70
C MET A 74 4.64 -1.74 -17.75
N GLU A 75 3.43 -1.60 -18.26
CA GLU A 75 2.21 -1.90 -17.54
C GLU A 75 1.26 -2.63 -18.48
N ASN A 76 0.70 -3.74 -18.00
CA ASN A 76 -0.13 -4.64 -18.80
C ASN A 76 -1.63 -4.41 -18.55
N ASP A 77 -1.98 -3.75 -17.45
CA ASP A 77 -3.35 -3.41 -17.12
C ASP A 77 -3.85 -2.26 -18.03
N PRO A 78 -4.94 -2.44 -18.81
CA PRO A 78 -5.41 -1.42 -19.74
C PRO A 78 -6.12 -0.24 -19.05
N TYR A 79 -6.53 -0.37 -17.78
CA TYR A 79 -7.33 0.63 -17.08
C TYR A 79 -6.48 1.50 -16.14
N SER A 80 -6.59 2.84 -16.21
CA SER A 80 -5.83 3.76 -15.35
C SER A 80 -6.47 4.02 -13.99
N PHE A 81 -7.80 4.13 -13.91
CA PHE A 81 -8.49 4.56 -12.69
C PHE A 81 -9.09 3.39 -11.89
N PRO A 82 -8.90 3.36 -10.55
CA PRO A 82 -7.87 4.10 -9.79
C PRO A 82 -6.49 3.42 -9.88
N SER A 83 -5.44 4.12 -9.42
CA SER A 83 -4.08 3.56 -9.37
C SER A 83 -3.94 2.46 -8.30
N GLY A 84 -3.59 1.25 -8.74
CA GLY A 84 -3.32 0.10 -7.86
C GLY A 84 -2.17 0.37 -6.88
N HIS A 85 -1.02 0.80 -7.39
CA HIS A 85 0.17 1.06 -6.58
C HIS A 85 -0.08 2.10 -5.49
N SER A 86 -0.80 3.19 -5.84
CA SER A 86 -1.12 4.27 -4.91
C SER A 86 -2.08 3.81 -3.82
N GLY A 87 -3.16 3.11 -4.20
CA GLY A 87 -4.13 2.64 -3.23
C GLY A 87 -3.54 1.59 -2.27
N ASN A 88 -2.78 0.63 -2.80
CA ASN A 88 -2.16 -0.42 -1.99
C ASN A 88 -1.20 0.15 -0.93
N ILE A 89 -0.28 1.04 -1.33
CA ILE A 89 0.69 1.62 -0.39
C ILE A 89 0.02 2.54 0.63
N PHE A 90 -1.00 3.30 0.20
CA PHE A 90 -1.76 4.16 1.09
C PHE A 90 -2.51 3.35 2.16
N ALA A 91 -3.15 2.26 1.78
CA ALA A 91 -3.85 1.37 2.71
C ALA A 91 -2.87 0.78 3.75
N LEU A 92 -1.72 0.28 3.30
CA LEU A 92 -0.70 -0.28 4.18
C LEU A 92 -0.13 0.78 5.14
N ALA A 93 0.25 1.95 4.61
CA ALA A 93 0.82 3.05 5.38
C ALA A 93 -0.17 3.57 6.42
N THR A 94 -1.45 3.69 6.07
CA THR A 94 -2.51 4.12 7.00
C THR A 94 -2.75 3.08 8.08
N ALA A 95 -2.89 1.81 7.70
CA ALA A 95 -3.08 0.70 8.63
C ALA A 95 -1.93 0.63 9.64
N PHE A 96 -0.69 0.69 9.18
CA PHE A 96 0.47 0.64 10.06
C PHE A 96 0.63 1.91 10.88
N GLY A 97 0.47 3.07 10.25
CA GLY A 97 0.55 4.38 10.88
C GLY A 97 -0.35 4.52 12.10
N LEU A 98 -1.61 4.07 11.99
CA LEU A 98 -2.62 4.21 13.04
C LEU A 98 -2.50 3.17 14.16
N ASN A 99 -1.86 2.03 13.88
CA ASN A 99 -1.77 0.88 14.79
C ASN A 99 -0.36 0.68 15.39
N TRP A 100 0.66 1.32 14.84
CA TRP A 100 2.01 1.30 15.39
C TRP A 100 2.27 2.50 16.29
N THR A 101 2.85 2.25 17.47
CA THR A 101 3.24 3.29 18.42
C THR A 101 4.76 3.33 18.55
N LEU A 102 5.33 4.50 18.33
CA LEU A 102 6.74 4.81 18.56
C LEU A 102 6.89 5.40 19.97
N LYS A 103 7.90 4.92 20.69
CA LYS A 103 8.31 5.49 21.98
C LYS A 103 9.47 6.44 21.74
N ILE A 104 9.24 7.74 21.94
CA ILE A 104 10.28 8.78 21.81
C ILE A 104 10.35 9.53 23.15
N ARG A 105 11.53 9.51 23.78
CA ARG A 105 11.80 10.20 25.07
C ARG A 105 10.73 9.91 26.14
N GLY A 106 10.32 8.65 26.30
CA GLY A 106 9.33 8.22 27.30
C GLY A 106 7.86 8.48 26.93
N LYS A 107 7.58 9.28 25.90
CA LYS A 107 6.23 9.52 25.38
C LYS A 107 5.91 8.56 24.22
N GLN A 108 4.64 8.15 24.13
CA GLN A 108 4.16 7.27 23.06
C GLN A 108 3.44 8.10 21.99
N PHE A 109 3.87 7.96 20.74
CA PHE A 109 3.26 8.62 19.59
C PHE A 109 2.83 7.57 18.58
N LYS A 110 1.66 7.74 17.95
CA LYS A 110 1.30 6.91 16.80
C LYS A 110 2.20 7.28 15.62
N LEU A 111 2.61 6.28 14.84
CA LEU A 111 3.45 6.50 13.67
C LEU A 111 2.80 7.49 12.68
N ALA A 112 1.47 7.42 12.51
CA ALA A 112 0.72 8.34 11.67
C ALA A 112 0.90 9.82 12.06
N TRP A 113 1.06 10.14 13.35
CA TRP A 113 1.16 11.53 13.81
C TRP A 113 2.51 12.16 13.48
N ILE A 114 3.54 11.34 13.29
CA ILE A 114 4.86 11.79 12.84
C ILE A 114 4.86 12.01 11.32
N LEU A 115 4.06 11.22 10.58
CA LEU A 115 3.97 11.31 9.12
C LEU A 115 3.01 12.41 8.65
N TYR A 116 1.97 12.73 9.42
CA TYR A 116 0.98 13.77 9.09
C TYR A 116 1.59 15.15 8.76
N PRO A 117 2.54 15.71 9.53
CA PRO A 117 3.15 17.00 9.21
C PRO A 117 4.11 16.98 8.02
N ILE A 118 4.48 15.81 7.48
CA ILE A 118 5.35 15.70 6.30
C ILE A 118 4.52 15.67 5.00
N ALA A 119 3.21 15.40 5.11
CA ALA A 119 2.30 15.24 3.98
C ALA A 119 1.54 16.52 3.57
N LEU A 120 1.76 17.63 4.28
CA LEU A 120 1.25 18.98 4.02
C LEU A 120 2.41 19.87 3.54
#